data_AF-E3TF12-F1
#
_entry.id   AF-E3TF12-F1
#
_cell.length_a   1.000
_cell.length_b   1.000
_cell.length_c   1.000
_cell.angle_alpha   90.00
_cell.angle_beta   90.00
_cell.angle_gamma   90.00
#
_symmetry.space_group_name_H-M   'P 1'
#
loop_
_entity.id
_entity.type
_entity.pdbx_description
1 polymer ?
#
loop_
_entity_poly.entity_id
_entity_poly.type
_entity_poly.pdbx_seq_one_letter_code
_entity_poly.pdbx_strand_id
1 'polypeptide(L)'
;MMTDLIVLCFTLAISLSFWIISIAISTYAGTLQPVSPWRWLFSVLVPLIITSRALKNKSLDFGGCLGALLVGFILTLANMSFLAALFAFFITSSKLTRWKGAVKKRIDSEYKEGGQRNWIQVFCNGGVPTELALLYMIEVGPGEMPVDFTMQYSASWMCLSLLGALACSTGDTWASEVGPVLSKSQPRLTTTWAEVPAGTNGGVTIVGLLASFLGGATVGTAYFISQLLLVSDLHMAAPQWPIVAYGAVAGLLGSLLDSLLGAVMQYSGYDESTGKVVNFESPKVKWICGKPILDNNGVNLFSSILIALILPGVAWGVWPVR
;
A
#
# COMPACT_ATOMS: atom_id res chain seq x y z
N MET A 1 -2.66 10.34 -32.01
CA MET A 1 -3.81 9.71 -32.69
C MET A 1 -3.45 8.34 -33.26
N MET A 2 -2.48 8.23 -34.19
CA MET A 2 -2.09 6.92 -34.76
C MET A 2 -1.39 6.01 -33.73
N THR A 3 -0.50 6.58 -32.91
CA THR A 3 0.19 5.87 -31.82
C THR A 3 -0.78 5.39 -30.73
N ASP A 4 -1.75 6.23 -30.36
CA ASP A 4 -2.78 5.88 -29.37
C ASP A 4 -3.69 4.74 -29.87
N LEU A 5 -4.03 4.76 -31.16
CA LEU A 5 -4.81 3.71 -31.80
C LEU A 5 -4.04 2.38 -31.84
N ILE A 6 -2.74 2.41 -32.14
CA ILE A 6 -1.87 1.23 -32.13
C ILE A 6 -1.78 0.63 -30.72
N VAL A 7 -1.57 1.46 -29.69
CA VAL A 7 -1.52 1.02 -28.29
C VAL A 7 -2.85 0.39 -27.86
N LEU A 8 -3.97 1.01 -28.24
CA LEU A 8 -5.31 0.49 -27.95
C LEU A 8 -5.55 -0.86 -28.61
N CYS A 9 -5.29 -0.97 -29.93
CA CYS A 9 -5.45 -2.22 -30.68
C CYS A 9 -4.56 -3.34 -30.12
N PHE A 10 -3.32 -3.04 -29.76
CA PHE A 10 -2.41 -4.01 -29.16
C PHE A 10 -2.87 -4.47 -27.78
N THR A 11 -3.35 -3.54 -26.95
CA THR A 11 -3.88 -3.87 -25.62
C THR A 11 -5.15 -4.73 -25.70
N LEU A 12 -6.05 -4.41 -26.64
CA LEU A 12 -7.24 -5.21 -26.94
C LEU A 12 -6.85 -6.62 -27.42
N ALA A 13 -5.89 -6.73 -28.33
CA ALA A 13 -5.42 -8.02 -28.84
C ALA A 13 -4.83 -8.90 -27.73
N ILE A 14 -3.98 -8.34 -26.86
CA ILE A 14 -3.42 -9.05 -25.71
C ILE A 14 -4.52 -9.49 -24.74
N SER A 15 -5.44 -8.59 -24.41
CA SER A 15 -6.57 -8.87 -23.52
C SER A 15 -7.44 -10.01 -24.05
N LEU A 16 -7.78 -9.99 -25.34
CA LEU A 16 -8.56 -11.04 -25.99
C LEU A 16 -7.79 -12.36 -26.05
N SER A 17 -6.47 -12.33 -26.27
CA SER A 17 -5.63 -13.53 -26.30
C SER A 17 -5.59 -14.22 -24.92
N PHE A 18 -5.37 -13.45 -23.85
CA PHE A 18 -5.40 -13.98 -22.49
C PHE A 18 -6.78 -14.52 -22.11
N TRP A 19 -7.86 -13.85 -22.55
CA TRP A 19 -9.22 -14.34 -22.34
C TRP A 19 -9.46 -15.69 -23.03
N ILE A 20 -9.05 -15.83 -24.30
CA ILE A 20 -9.17 -17.10 -25.05
C ILE A 20 -8.39 -18.22 -24.35
N ILE A 21 -7.18 -17.94 -23.88
CA ILE A 21 -6.37 -18.91 -23.11
C ILE A 21 -7.08 -19.28 -21.79
N SER A 22 -7.61 -18.30 -21.07
CA SER A 22 -8.33 -18.53 -19.81
C SER A 22 -9.57 -19.40 -20.01
N ILE A 23 -10.35 -19.17 -21.09
CA ILE A 23 -11.47 -20.04 -21.47
C ILE A 23 -10.99 -21.44 -21.83
N ALA A 24 -9.92 -21.57 -22.61
CA ALA A 24 -9.40 -22.87 -23.01
C ALA A 24 -8.96 -23.71 -21.80
N ILE A 25 -8.26 -23.08 -20.85
CA ILE A 25 -7.84 -23.72 -19.59
C ILE A 25 -9.06 -24.07 -18.74
N SER A 26 -10.03 -23.16 -18.59
CA SER A 26 -11.27 -23.40 -17.85
C SER A 26 -12.07 -24.58 -18.44
N THR A 27 -12.19 -24.64 -19.77
CA THR A 27 -12.92 -25.69 -20.49
C THR A 27 -12.22 -27.04 -20.37
N TYR A 28 -10.89 -27.06 -20.34
CA TYR A 28 -10.10 -28.29 -20.23
C TYR A 28 -9.99 -28.79 -18.77
N ALA A 29 -9.82 -27.89 -17.81
CA ALA A 29 -9.61 -28.21 -16.39
C ALA A 29 -10.92 -28.27 -15.57
N GLY A 30 -12.05 -27.83 -16.12
CA GLY A 30 -13.39 -27.95 -15.54
C GLY A 30 -13.64 -27.23 -14.20
N THR A 31 -12.68 -26.44 -13.72
CA THR A 31 -12.64 -25.94 -12.32
C THR A 31 -12.49 -24.42 -12.20
N LEU A 32 -12.19 -23.70 -13.27
CA LEU A 32 -11.91 -22.26 -13.24
C LEU A 32 -13.07 -21.46 -13.81
N GLN A 33 -13.59 -20.48 -13.06
CA GLN A 33 -14.48 -19.45 -13.59
C GLN A 33 -13.68 -18.57 -14.57
N PRO A 34 -14.06 -18.47 -15.86
CA PRO A 34 -13.31 -17.67 -16.82
C PRO A 34 -13.45 -16.18 -16.51
N VAL A 35 -12.31 -15.47 -16.44
CA VAL A 35 -12.29 -14.03 -16.21
C VAL A 35 -12.94 -13.30 -17.38
N SER A 36 -13.82 -12.33 -17.12
CA SER A 36 -14.46 -11.57 -18.20
C SER A 36 -13.45 -10.81 -19.08
N PRO A 37 -13.72 -10.64 -20.40
CA PRO A 37 -12.85 -9.87 -21.29
C PRO A 37 -12.62 -8.44 -20.80
N TRP A 38 -13.63 -7.82 -20.20
CA TRP A 38 -13.56 -6.47 -19.66
C TRP A 38 -12.57 -6.38 -18.50
N ARG A 39 -12.52 -7.39 -17.63
CA ARG A 39 -11.56 -7.40 -16.53
C ARG A 39 -10.12 -7.53 -17.03
N TRP A 40 -9.89 -8.40 -18.02
CA TRP A 40 -8.59 -8.46 -18.70
C TRP A 40 -8.18 -7.10 -19.27
N LEU A 41 -9.10 -6.44 -19.97
CA LEU A 41 -8.85 -5.14 -20.56
C LEU A 41 -8.51 -4.08 -19.51
N PHE A 42 -9.29 -3.99 -18.43
CA PHE A 42 -9.04 -3.07 -17.34
C PHE A 42 -7.73 -3.36 -16.60
N SER A 43 -7.40 -4.64 -16.37
CA SER A 43 -6.16 -5.04 -15.69
C SER A 43 -4.90 -4.62 -16.44
N VAL A 44 -4.97 -4.45 -17.76
CA VAL A 44 -3.84 -3.95 -18.57
C VAL A 44 -3.93 -2.44 -18.73
N LEU A 45 -5.07 -1.91 -19.17
CA LEU A 45 -5.20 -0.49 -19.51
C LEU A 45 -5.04 0.43 -18.31
N VAL A 46 -5.66 0.11 -17.17
CA VAL A 46 -5.71 1.04 -16.04
C VAL A 46 -4.33 1.18 -15.38
N PRO A 47 -3.61 0.11 -15.03
CA PRO A 47 -2.24 0.23 -14.54
C PRO A 47 -1.31 0.91 -15.55
N LEU A 48 -1.46 0.64 -16.86
CA LEU A 48 -0.66 1.30 -17.91
C LEU A 48 -0.86 2.81 -17.94
N ILE A 49 -2.10 3.28 -17.89
CA ILE A 49 -2.40 4.72 -17.88
C ILE A 49 -1.85 5.37 -16.61
N ILE A 50 -2.05 4.75 -15.45
CA ILE A 50 -1.61 5.30 -14.16
C ILE A 50 -0.09 5.36 -14.05
N THR A 51 0.62 4.28 -14.42
CA THR A 51 2.09 4.24 -14.39
C THR A 51 2.72 5.19 -15.41
N SER A 52 2.14 5.33 -16.61
CA SER A 52 2.59 6.32 -17.59
C SER A 52 2.47 7.76 -17.05
N ARG A 53 1.33 8.08 -16.41
CA ARG A 53 1.14 9.38 -15.75
C ARG A 53 2.10 9.54 -14.57
N ALA A 54 2.34 8.49 -13.80
CA ALA A 54 3.26 8.50 -12.66
C ALA A 54 4.70 8.79 -13.09
N LEU A 55 5.16 8.19 -14.18
CA LEU A 55 6.49 8.42 -14.76
C LEU A 55 6.64 9.87 -15.22
N LYS A 56 5.66 10.39 -15.99
CA LYS A 56 5.64 11.78 -16.45
C LYS A 56 5.69 12.76 -15.28
N ASN A 57 5.00 12.42 -14.21
CA ASN A 57 4.92 13.24 -13.01
C ASN A 57 6.13 13.05 -12.08
N LYS A 58 7.08 12.14 -12.35
CA LYS A 58 8.20 11.75 -11.47
C LYS A 58 7.78 11.12 -10.12
N SER A 59 6.60 10.49 -10.05
CA SER A 59 6.18 9.73 -8.85
C SER A 59 6.86 8.36 -8.76
N LEU A 60 7.12 7.75 -9.91
CA LEU A 60 7.79 6.47 -10.07
C LEU A 60 8.97 6.67 -11.03
N ASP A 61 10.06 5.93 -10.81
CA ASP A 61 11.09 5.75 -11.83
C ASP A 61 10.66 4.65 -12.83
N PHE A 62 11.49 4.40 -13.85
CA PHE A 62 11.17 3.39 -14.86
C PHE A 62 11.00 1.99 -14.27
N GLY A 63 11.87 1.58 -13.34
CA GLY A 63 11.75 0.30 -12.66
C GLY A 63 10.50 0.21 -11.78
N GLY A 64 10.20 1.28 -11.04
CA GLY A 64 8.98 1.42 -10.25
C GLY A 64 7.73 1.33 -11.10
N CYS A 65 7.74 1.84 -12.34
CA CYS A 65 6.63 1.68 -13.27
C CYS A 65 6.43 0.21 -13.67
N LEU A 66 7.51 -0.53 -13.98
CA LEU A 66 7.41 -1.96 -14.30
C LEU A 66 6.87 -2.77 -13.11
N GLY A 67 7.37 -2.50 -11.90
CA GLY A 67 6.83 -3.13 -10.68
C GLY A 67 5.36 -2.79 -10.46
N ALA A 68 4.98 -1.52 -10.62
CA ALA A 68 3.61 -1.06 -10.39
C ALA A 68 2.63 -1.57 -11.46
N LEU A 69 3.09 -1.80 -12.69
CA LEU A 69 2.32 -2.48 -13.72
C LEU A 69 1.97 -3.90 -13.30
N LEU A 70 2.95 -4.66 -12.80
CA LEU A 70 2.73 -6.04 -12.35
C LEU A 70 1.77 -6.09 -11.15
N VAL A 71 2.05 -5.29 -10.11
CA VAL A 71 1.20 -5.21 -8.91
C VAL A 71 -0.23 -4.78 -9.30
N GLY A 72 -0.36 -3.71 -10.07
CA GLY A 72 -1.66 -3.19 -10.51
C GLY A 72 -2.44 -4.19 -11.35
N PHE A 73 -1.76 -4.91 -12.25
CA PHE A 73 -2.37 -5.94 -13.09
C PHE A 73 -2.94 -7.08 -12.23
N ILE A 74 -2.13 -7.65 -11.33
CA ILE A 74 -2.55 -8.77 -10.47
C ILE A 74 -3.71 -8.38 -9.55
N LEU A 75 -3.62 -7.23 -8.87
CA LEU A 75 -4.67 -6.77 -7.96
C LEU A 75 -5.98 -6.48 -8.71
N THR A 76 -5.91 -5.89 -9.92
CA THR A 76 -7.10 -5.64 -10.75
C THR A 76 -7.75 -6.93 -11.22
N LEU A 77 -6.94 -7.93 -11.59
CA LEU A 77 -7.44 -9.22 -12.05
C LEU A 77 -8.13 -9.98 -10.90
N ALA A 78 -7.56 -9.91 -9.70
CA ALA A 78 -8.09 -10.58 -8.52
C ALA A 78 -9.44 -10.01 -8.07
N ASN A 79 -9.51 -8.71 -7.76
CA ASN A 79 -10.70 -8.09 -7.18
C ASN A 79 -10.62 -6.56 -7.34
N MET A 80 -11.68 -5.92 -7.87
CA MET A 80 -11.71 -4.48 -8.08
C MET A 80 -11.62 -3.65 -6.78
N SER A 81 -11.98 -4.21 -5.63
CA SER A 81 -11.78 -3.57 -4.32
C SER A 81 -10.30 -3.50 -3.94
N PHE A 82 -9.49 -4.47 -4.37
CA PHE A 82 -8.03 -4.43 -4.19
C PHE A 82 -7.41 -3.32 -5.03
N LEU A 83 -7.87 -3.17 -6.27
CA LEU A 83 -7.50 -2.05 -7.13
C LEU A 83 -7.87 -0.70 -6.51
N ALA A 84 -9.09 -0.58 -5.99
CA ALA A 84 -9.57 0.66 -5.38
C ALA A 84 -8.70 1.08 -4.18
N ALA A 85 -8.34 0.14 -3.30
CA ALA A 85 -7.44 0.37 -2.19
C ALA A 85 -6.02 0.76 -2.67
N LEU A 86 -5.46 0.05 -3.66
CA LEU A 86 -4.16 0.35 -4.24
C LEU A 86 -4.12 1.76 -4.85
N PHE A 87 -5.19 2.17 -5.52
CA PHE A 87 -5.28 3.50 -6.13
C PHE A 87 -5.44 4.60 -5.11
N ALA A 88 -6.25 4.37 -4.08
CA ALA A 88 -6.35 5.29 -2.95
C ALA A 88 -4.98 5.50 -2.31
N PHE A 89 -4.24 4.42 -2.03
CA PHE A 89 -2.85 4.51 -1.55
C PHE A 89 -1.98 5.32 -2.51
N PHE A 90 -1.85 4.87 -3.76
CA PHE A 90 -0.90 5.43 -4.70
C PHE A 90 -1.18 6.91 -5.00
N ILE A 91 -2.44 7.27 -5.29
CA ILE A 91 -2.80 8.64 -5.69
C ILE A 91 -2.68 9.60 -4.51
N THR A 92 -3.18 9.23 -3.34
CA THR A 92 -3.18 10.14 -2.18
C THR A 92 -1.77 10.31 -1.62
N SER A 93 -1.02 9.22 -1.46
CA SER A 93 0.38 9.27 -1.02
C SER A 93 1.25 10.04 -2.00
N SER A 94 1.09 9.86 -3.31
CA SER A 94 1.88 10.62 -4.31
C SER A 94 1.54 12.12 -4.31
N LYS A 95 0.30 12.50 -3.97
CA LYS A 95 -0.06 13.91 -3.77
C LYS A 95 0.59 14.48 -2.51
N LEU A 96 0.57 13.73 -1.40
CA LEU A 96 1.21 14.13 -0.14
C LEU A 96 2.73 14.26 -0.27
N THR A 97 3.40 13.34 -0.97
CA THR A 97 4.86 13.42 -1.23
C THR A 97 5.25 14.72 -1.94
N ARG A 98 4.43 15.23 -2.86
CA ARG A 98 4.68 16.52 -3.52
C ARG A 98 4.35 17.71 -2.65
N TRP A 99 3.36 17.55 -1.77
CA TRP A 99 2.85 18.64 -0.96
C TRP A 99 3.93 19.18 -0.02
N LYS A 100 4.15 20.50 -0.10
CA LYS A 100 5.23 21.22 0.58
C LYS A 100 6.63 20.60 0.41
N GLY A 101 6.95 20.08 -0.78
CA GLY A 101 8.28 19.50 -1.08
C GLY A 101 9.48 20.41 -0.76
N ALA A 102 9.32 21.75 -0.86
CA ALA A 102 10.37 22.70 -0.49
C ALA A 102 10.73 22.67 1.01
N VAL A 103 9.76 22.39 1.90
CA VAL A 103 10.00 22.21 3.33
C VAL A 103 10.67 20.86 3.57
N LYS A 104 10.16 19.80 2.93
CA LYS A 104 10.68 18.43 3.07
C LYS A 104 12.15 18.32 2.65
N LYS A 105 12.54 18.99 1.56
CA LYS A 105 13.94 19.06 1.11
C LYS A 105 14.91 19.64 2.16
N ARG A 106 14.42 20.50 3.05
CA ARG A 106 15.25 21.08 4.13
C ARG A 106 15.39 20.15 5.33
N ILE A 107 14.44 19.24 5.53
CA ILE A 107 14.40 18.32 6.69
C ILE A 107 15.08 17.00 6.32
N ASP A 108 14.68 16.42 5.19
CA ASP A 108 15.12 15.10 4.74
C ASP A 108 16.40 15.20 3.89
N SER A 109 17.38 14.35 4.18
CA SER A 109 18.63 14.22 3.42
C SER A 109 18.46 13.41 2.14
N GLU A 110 17.47 12.51 2.08
CA GLU A 110 17.23 11.58 0.98
C GLU A 110 16.10 12.03 0.03
N TYR A 111 15.60 13.26 0.21
CA TYR A 111 14.49 13.79 -0.57
C TYR A 111 14.73 13.72 -2.09
N LYS A 112 13.82 13.05 -2.79
CA LYS A 112 13.75 13.02 -4.26
C LYS A 112 12.56 13.82 -4.76
N GLU A 113 12.78 14.64 -5.79
CA GLU A 113 11.69 15.42 -6.41
C GLU A 113 10.60 14.47 -6.93
N GLY A 114 9.38 14.62 -6.40
CA GLY A 114 8.23 13.80 -6.78
C GLY A 114 8.19 12.41 -6.12
N GLY A 115 9.18 12.04 -5.31
CA GLY A 115 9.30 10.75 -4.63
C GLY A 115 10.04 9.68 -5.43
N GLN A 116 9.93 9.69 -6.78
CA GLN A 116 10.63 8.76 -7.70
C GLN A 116 10.82 7.35 -7.15
N ARG A 117 9.70 6.71 -6.77
CA ARG A 117 9.76 5.39 -6.13
C ARG A 117 10.30 4.35 -7.10
N ASN A 118 11.23 3.53 -6.63
CA ASN A 118 11.86 2.47 -7.43
C ASN A 118 11.11 1.14 -7.33
N TRP A 119 11.54 0.13 -8.09
CA TRP A 119 10.92 -1.19 -8.09
C TRP A 119 10.98 -1.89 -6.73
N ILE A 120 12.04 -1.66 -5.95
CA ILE A 120 12.21 -2.23 -4.60
C ILE A 120 11.15 -1.67 -3.66
N GLN A 121 10.93 -0.35 -3.68
CA GLN A 121 9.88 0.30 -2.88
C GLN A 121 8.49 -0.16 -3.28
N VAL A 122 8.24 -0.37 -4.58
CA VAL A 122 6.96 -0.91 -5.05
C VAL A 122 6.78 -2.35 -4.57
N PHE A 123 7.83 -3.17 -4.61
CA PHE A 123 7.77 -4.55 -4.13
C PHE A 123 7.61 -4.62 -2.60
N CYS A 124 8.31 -3.80 -1.82
CA CYS A 124 8.20 -3.86 -0.36
C CYS A 124 6.83 -3.40 0.15
N ASN A 125 6.20 -2.43 -0.53
CA ASN A 125 4.87 -1.93 -0.15
C ASN A 125 3.71 -2.68 -0.82
N GLY A 126 3.94 -3.27 -1.99
CA GLY A 126 2.92 -3.89 -2.83
C GLY A 126 3.06 -5.40 -3.01
N GLY A 127 4.18 -5.99 -2.60
CA GLY A 127 4.48 -7.42 -2.75
C GLY A 127 3.56 -8.30 -1.90
N VAL A 128 3.41 -7.99 -0.61
CA VAL A 128 2.48 -8.70 0.29
C VAL A 128 1.03 -8.64 -0.23
N PRO A 129 0.48 -7.47 -0.60
CA PRO A 129 -0.82 -7.40 -1.31
C PRO A 129 -0.89 -8.25 -2.57
N THR A 130 0.20 -8.28 -3.37
CA THR A 130 0.24 -9.03 -4.64
C THR A 130 0.21 -10.53 -4.41
N GLU A 131 0.98 -11.02 -3.45
CA GLU A 131 0.99 -12.43 -3.06
C GLU A 131 -0.39 -12.86 -2.54
N LEU A 132 -1.00 -12.08 -1.65
CA LEU A 132 -2.35 -12.34 -1.15
C LEU A 132 -3.40 -12.30 -2.26
N ALA A 133 -3.26 -11.43 -3.25
CA ALA A 133 -4.14 -11.39 -4.41
C ALA A 133 -4.00 -12.64 -5.30
N LEU A 134 -2.78 -13.16 -5.47
CA LEU A 134 -2.54 -14.42 -6.17
C LEU A 134 -3.17 -15.60 -5.42
N LEU A 135 -2.95 -15.68 -4.11
CA LEU A 135 -3.55 -16.72 -3.26
C LEU A 135 -5.08 -16.66 -3.29
N TYR A 136 -5.66 -15.46 -3.23
CA TYR A 136 -7.09 -15.25 -3.38
C TYR A 136 -7.60 -15.77 -4.73
N MET A 137 -6.91 -15.47 -5.83
CA MET A 137 -7.30 -15.98 -7.15
C MET A 137 -7.19 -17.50 -7.27
N ILE A 138 -6.24 -18.14 -6.57
CA ILE A 138 -6.06 -19.59 -6.58
C ILE A 138 -7.13 -20.29 -5.74
N GLU A 139 -7.41 -19.79 -4.54
CA GLU A 139 -8.33 -20.45 -3.60
C GLU A 139 -9.80 -20.14 -3.88
N VAL A 140 -10.10 -18.88 -4.23
CA VAL A 140 -11.46 -18.37 -4.33
C VAL A 140 -11.87 -18.11 -5.79
N GLY A 141 -10.89 -17.72 -6.60
CA GLY A 141 -11.11 -17.25 -7.96
C GLY A 141 -11.26 -15.73 -8.04
N PRO A 142 -11.03 -15.16 -9.23
CA PRO A 142 -11.16 -13.73 -9.47
C PRO A 142 -12.62 -13.29 -9.36
N GLY A 143 -12.90 -12.30 -8.52
CA GLY A 143 -14.26 -11.83 -8.28
C GLY A 143 -14.36 -10.94 -7.05
N GLU A 144 -15.36 -10.07 -7.03
CA GLU A 144 -15.69 -9.22 -5.89
C GLU A 144 -16.52 -10.03 -4.89
N MET A 145 -16.04 -10.11 -3.66
CA MET A 145 -16.75 -10.79 -2.58
C MET A 145 -16.86 -9.89 -1.36
N PRO A 146 -17.99 -9.99 -0.62
CA PRO A 146 -18.14 -9.31 0.66
C PRO A 146 -17.22 -9.94 1.71
N VAL A 147 -16.75 -9.12 2.67
CA VAL A 147 -16.02 -9.61 3.83
C VAL A 147 -17.03 -10.15 4.84
N ASP A 148 -17.12 -11.47 4.91
CA ASP A 148 -18.01 -12.22 5.79
C ASP A 148 -17.34 -13.53 6.23
N PHE A 149 -16.85 -13.53 7.46
CA PHE A 149 -16.16 -14.69 8.05
C PHE A 149 -17.07 -15.90 8.26
N THR A 150 -18.40 -15.73 8.27
CA THR A 150 -19.35 -16.84 8.43
C THR A 150 -19.58 -17.58 7.13
N MET A 151 -19.59 -16.85 6.00
CA MET A 151 -19.79 -17.44 4.69
C MET A 151 -18.48 -18.00 4.12
N GLN A 152 -17.40 -17.21 4.19
CA GLN A 152 -16.13 -17.52 3.54
C GLN A 152 -14.97 -16.99 4.39
N TYR A 153 -14.53 -17.79 5.35
CA TYR A 153 -13.47 -17.44 6.30
C TYR A 153 -12.15 -17.08 5.58
N SER A 154 -11.62 -17.98 4.75
CA SER A 154 -10.32 -17.78 4.09
C SER A 154 -10.32 -16.55 3.19
N ALA A 155 -11.36 -16.38 2.37
CA ALA A 155 -11.49 -15.24 1.46
C ALA A 155 -11.52 -13.91 2.23
N SER A 156 -12.34 -13.84 3.28
CA SER A 156 -12.48 -12.66 4.14
C SER A 156 -11.15 -12.32 4.83
N TRP A 157 -10.45 -13.34 5.31
CA TRP A 157 -9.14 -13.20 5.92
C TRP A 157 -8.12 -12.64 4.91
N MET A 158 -8.06 -13.17 3.68
CA MET A 158 -7.16 -12.65 2.63
C MET A 158 -7.51 -11.22 2.21
N CYS A 159 -8.80 -10.89 2.07
CA CYS A 159 -9.26 -9.54 1.76
C CYS A 159 -8.81 -8.53 2.81
N LEU A 160 -8.98 -8.84 4.11
CA LEU A 160 -8.54 -7.98 5.19
C LEU A 160 -7.01 -7.96 5.34
N SER A 161 -6.31 -9.06 5.06
CA SER A 161 -4.85 -9.11 5.05
C SER A 161 -4.29 -8.12 4.02
N LEU A 162 -4.84 -8.15 2.81
CA LEU A 162 -4.44 -7.29 1.70
C LEU A 162 -4.73 -5.83 2.00
N LEU A 163 -5.95 -5.53 2.48
CA LEU A 163 -6.32 -4.18 2.89
C LEU A 163 -5.43 -3.70 4.05
N GLY A 164 -5.11 -4.57 5.00
CA GLY A 164 -4.26 -4.27 6.15
C GLY A 164 -2.84 -3.90 5.73
N ALA A 165 -2.25 -4.67 4.83
CA ALA A 165 -0.93 -4.36 4.26
C ALA A 165 -0.93 -3.01 3.52
N LEU A 166 -1.92 -2.76 2.65
CA LEU A 166 -2.02 -1.47 1.96
C LEU A 166 -2.27 -0.30 2.92
N ALA A 167 -3.10 -0.50 3.94
CA ALA A 167 -3.38 0.50 4.95
C ALA A 167 -2.14 0.80 5.81
N CYS A 168 -1.35 -0.21 6.17
CA CYS A 168 -0.06 -0.06 6.85
C CYS A 168 0.86 0.87 6.05
N SER A 169 1.14 0.53 4.79
CA SER A 169 2.01 1.32 3.90
C SER A 169 1.45 2.73 3.66
N THR A 170 0.12 2.87 3.56
CA THR A 170 -0.52 4.19 3.41
C THR A 170 -0.37 5.01 4.68
N GLY A 171 -0.60 4.41 5.84
CA GLY A 171 -0.51 5.05 7.13
C GLY A 171 0.89 5.57 7.39
N ASP A 172 1.91 4.75 7.15
CA ASP A 172 3.31 5.17 7.27
C ASP A 172 3.65 6.34 6.33
N THR A 173 3.25 6.23 5.05
CA THR A 173 3.51 7.31 4.08
C THR A 173 2.81 8.60 4.51
N TRP A 174 1.57 8.54 5.00
CA TRP A 174 0.87 9.74 5.45
C TRP A 174 1.53 10.33 6.71
N ALA A 175 1.97 9.50 7.65
CA ALA A 175 2.66 9.93 8.86
C ALA A 175 3.96 10.69 8.53
N SER A 176 4.80 10.09 7.68
CA SER A 176 6.11 10.62 7.29
C SER A 176 5.99 11.86 6.39
N GLU A 177 4.92 11.97 5.61
CA GLU A 177 4.73 13.10 4.70
C GLU A 177 3.98 14.29 5.33
N VAL A 178 3.11 14.03 6.32
CA VAL A 178 2.31 15.07 7.01
C VAL A 178 2.95 15.50 8.32
N GLY A 179 3.48 14.56 9.10
CA GLY A 179 4.06 14.80 10.43
C GLY A 179 5.14 15.89 10.43
N PRO A 180 6.21 15.77 9.64
CA PRO A 180 7.29 16.77 9.59
C PRO A 180 6.85 18.16 9.12
N VAL A 181 5.72 18.25 8.41
CA VAL A 181 5.24 19.50 7.81
C VAL A 181 4.25 20.24 8.71
N LEU A 182 3.42 19.52 9.46
CA LEU A 182 2.34 20.09 10.26
C LEU A 182 2.58 20.00 11.77
N SER A 183 3.44 19.08 12.23
CA SER A 183 3.76 18.97 13.65
C SER A 183 4.57 20.18 14.10
N LYS A 184 4.06 20.90 15.11
CA LYS A 184 4.81 21.96 15.81
C LYS A 184 5.66 21.42 16.96
N SER A 185 5.30 20.23 17.47
CA SER A 185 6.03 19.53 18.52
C SER A 185 7.16 18.69 17.93
N GLN A 186 8.25 18.55 18.69
CA GLN A 186 9.31 17.61 18.33
C GLN A 186 8.77 16.16 18.33
N PRO A 187 9.20 15.32 17.37
CA PRO A 187 8.92 13.89 17.41
C PRO A 187 9.43 13.25 18.69
N ARG A 188 8.75 12.20 19.14
CA ARG A 188 9.16 11.38 20.28
C ARG A 188 9.51 9.99 19.80
N LEU A 189 10.64 9.46 20.27
CA LEU A 189 11.06 8.11 19.91
C LEU A 189 10.09 7.08 20.49
N THR A 190 9.60 6.15 19.68
CA THR A 190 8.61 5.14 20.12
C THR A 190 9.07 4.27 21.28
N THR A 191 10.38 4.01 21.40
CA THR A 191 10.95 3.12 22.41
C THR A 191 11.18 3.80 23.76
N THR A 192 11.75 5.01 23.78
CA THR A 192 12.13 5.73 25.02
C THR A 192 11.21 6.89 25.37
N TRP A 193 10.34 7.30 24.43
CA TRP A 193 9.48 8.48 24.52
C TRP A 193 10.22 9.83 24.69
N ALA A 194 11.54 9.83 24.47
CA ALA A 194 12.37 11.03 24.48
C ALA A 194 12.16 11.84 23.19
N GLU A 195 12.32 13.17 23.29
CA GLU A 195 12.26 14.05 22.13
C GLU A 195 13.50 13.87 21.24
N VAL A 196 13.27 13.73 19.94
CA VAL A 196 14.31 13.47 18.94
C VAL A 196 14.18 14.43 17.75
N PRO A 197 15.28 14.73 17.04
CA PRO A 197 15.24 15.56 15.85
C PRO A 197 14.30 15.00 14.77
N ALA A 198 13.69 15.90 13.98
CA ALA A 198 12.86 15.51 12.85
C ALA A 198 13.69 14.72 11.82
N GLY A 199 13.12 13.61 11.32
CA GLY A 199 13.82 12.66 10.44
C GLY A 199 14.43 11.46 11.16
N THR A 200 14.36 11.38 12.50
CA THR A 200 14.77 10.20 13.25
C THR A 200 13.85 9.01 12.96
N ASN A 201 14.42 7.86 12.57
CA ASN A 201 13.66 6.63 12.37
C ASN A 201 12.99 6.23 13.69
N GLY A 202 11.68 5.98 13.64
CA GLY A 202 10.87 5.71 14.82
C GLY A 202 10.46 6.92 15.66
N GLY A 203 10.70 8.14 15.18
CA GLY A 203 10.15 9.35 15.77
C GLY A 203 8.68 9.54 15.40
N VAL A 204 7.77 9.51 16.37
CA VAL A 204 6.33 9.70 16.16
C VAL A 204 5.84 11.05 16.68
N THR A 205 4.83 11.60 16.01
CA THR A 205 4.12 12.82 16.43
C THR A 205 2.63 12.55 16.46
N ILE A 206 1.86 13.26 17.29
CA ILE A 206 0.39 13.11 17.33
C ILE A 206 -0.22 13.39 15.95
N VAL A 207 0.28 14.42 15.26
CA VAL A 207 -0.17 14.77 13.91
C VAL A 207 0.15 13.64 12.92
N GLY A 208 1.33 13.03 13.01
CA GLY A 208 1.69 11.86 12.23
C GLY A 208 0.76 10.68 12.47
N LEU A 209 0.48 10.33 13.73
CA LEU A 209 -0.42 9.23 14.09
C LEU A 209 -1.86 9.45 13.59
N LEU A 210 -2.38 10.68 13.70
CA LEU A 210 -3.68 11.03 13.14
C LEU A 210 -3.66 10.93 11.60
N ALA A 211 -2.56 11.33 10.95
CA ALA A 211 -2.39 11.15 9.51
C ALA A 211 -2.35 9.67 9.14
N SER A 212 -1.70 8.80 9.93
CA SER A 212 -1.68 7.35 9.70
C SER A 212 -3.08 6.75 9.76
N PHE A 213 -3.85 7.11 10.80
CA PHE A 213 -5.23 6.69 10.97
C PHE A 213 -6.11 7.12 9.78
N LEU A 214 -6.01 8.38 9.37
CA LEU A 214 -6.79 8.91 8.23
C LEU A 214 -6.34 8.30 6.89
N GLY A 215 -5.05 8.00 6.72
CA GLY A 215 -4.54 7.31 5.54
C GLY A 215 -5.11 5.90 5.40
N GLY A 216 -5.08 5.15 6.51
CA GLY A 216 -5.70 3.83 6.59
C GLY A 216 -7.22 3.88 6.34
N ALA A 217 -7.92 4.85 6.94
CA ALA A 217 -9.35 5.05 6.71
C ALA A 217 -9.66 5.37 5.24
N THR A 218 -8.77 6.09 4.56
CA THR A 218 -8.94 6.47 3.15
C THR A 218 -8.91 5.25 2.24
N VAL A 219 -7.96 4.33 2.43
CA VAL A 219 -7.93 3.08 1.64
C VAL A 219 -9.06 2.14 2.02
N GLY A 220 -9.45 2.07 3.30
CA GLY A 220 -10.61 1.31 3.74
C GLY A 220 -11.92 1.84 3.14
N THR A 221 -12.06 3.16 3.04
CA THR A 221 -13.21 3.81 2.40
C THR A 221 -13.25 3.52 0.90
N ALA A 222 -12.11 3.57 0.21
CA ALA A 222 -12.04 3.23 -1.21
C ALA A 222 -12.44 1.77 -1.47
N TYR A 223 -11.97 0.84 -0.62
CA TYR A 223 -12.38 -0.55 -0.65
C TYR A 223 -13.89 -0.69 -0.42
N PHE A 224 -14.43 -0.06 0.64
CA PHE A 224 -15.84 -0.13 1.00
C PHE A 224 -16.74 0.45 -0.11
N ILE A 225 -16.40 1.59 -0.71
CA ILE A 225 -17.14 2.14 -1.84
C ILE A 225 -17.12 1.18 -3.03
N SER A 226 -15.99 0.54 -3.32
CA SER A 226 -15.93 -0.47 -4.38
C SER A 226 -16.86 -1.65 -4.11
N GLN A 227 -16.97 -2.11 -2.86
CA GLN A 227 -17.89 -3.17 -2.47
C GLN A 227 -19.35 -2.76 -2.69
N LEU A 228 -19.73 -1.54 -2.28
CA LEU A 228 -21.07 -1.00 -2.51
C LEU A 228 -21.46 -0.93 -3.99
N LEU A 229 -20.49 -0.68 -4.87
CA LEU A 229 -20.74 -0.48 -6.30
C LEU A 229 -20.71 -1.77 -7.12
N LEU A 230 -19.94 -2.78 -6.68
CA LEU A 230 -19.58 -3.94 -7.52
C LEU A 230 -20.03 -5.29 -6.95
N VAL A 231 -20.41 -5.36 -5.66
CA VAL A 231 -20.91 -6.61 -5.06
C VAL A 231 -22.45 -6.62 -5.07
N SER A 232 -23.02 -7.54 -5.85
CA SER A 232 -24.48 -7.64 -6.07
C SER A 232 -25.25 -8.08 -4.82
N ASP A 233 -24.72 -9.04 -4.08
CA ASP A 233 -25.41 -9.69 -2.96
C ASP A 233 -25.00 -9.13 -1.59
N LEU A 234 -24.57 -7.86 -1.55
CA LEU A 234 -24.07 -7.22 -0.33
C LEU A 234 -25.11 -7.18 0.80
N HIS A 235 -26.38 -7.06 0.43
CA HIS A 235 -27.50 -7.11 1.36
C HIS A 235 -27.66 -8.46 2.07
N MET A 236 -27.05 -9.53 1.54
CA MET A 236 -27.08 -10.87 2.12
C MET A 236 -25.94 -11.13 3.13
N ALA A 237 -24.88 -10.33 3.07
CA ALA A 237 -23.67 -10.50 3.88
C ALA A 237 -23.71 -9.69 5.18
N ALA A 238 -22.72 -9.93 6.05
CA ALA A 238 -22.41 -9.08 7.19
C ALA A 238 -22.27 -7.58 6.82
N PRO A 239 -22.50 -6.64 7.75
CA PRO A 239 -22.27 -5.21 7.50
C PRO A 239 -20.81 -4.93 7.09
N GLN A 240 -20.62 -4.20 5.99
CA GLN A 240 -19.29 -3.93 5.42
C GLN A 240 -18.64 -2.63 5.91
N TRP A 241 -19.35 -1.80 6.68
CA TRP A 241 -18.78 -0.59 7.28
C TRP A 241 -17.52 -0.82 8.15
N PRO A 242 -17.32 -1.98 8.84
CA PRO A 242 -16.12 -2.23 9.63
C PRO A 242 -14.84 -2.24 8.79
N ILE A 243 -14.92 -2.41 7.47
CA ILE A 243 -13.77 -2.31 6.55
C ILE A 243 -13.07 -0.96 6.69
N VAL A 244 -13.82 0.12 6.86
CA VAL A 244 -13.26 1.47 7.02
C VAL A 244 -12.52 1.61 8.35
N ALA A 245 -13.15 1.13 9.43
CA ALA A 245 -12.55 1.12 10.76
C ALA A 245 -11.30 0.23 10.81
N TYR A 246 -11.36 -0.95 10.20
CA TYR A 246 -10.24 -1.87 10.06
C TYR A 246 -9.08 -1.20 9.32
N GLY A 247 -9.33 -0.56 8.18
CA GLY A 247 -8.31 0.18 7.44
C GLY A 247 -7.67 1.28 8.30
N ALA A 248 -8.46 2.04 9.05
CA ALA A 248 -7.97 3.11 9.92
C ALA A 248 -7.06 2.58 11.05
N VAL A 249 -7.48 1.50 11.71
CA VAL A 249 -6.70 0.84 12.75
C VAL A 249 -5.43 0.21 12.16
N ALA A 250 -5.53 -0.44 11.00
CA ALA A 250 -4.38 -1.03 10.30
C ALA A 250 -3.33 0.03 9.91
N GLY A 251 -3.77 1.20 9.44
CA GLY A 251 -2.85 2.30 9.12
C GLY A 251 -2.17 2.87 10.36
N LEU A 252 -2.89 3.03 11.47
CA LEU A 252 -2.32 3.50 12.73
C LEU A 252 -1.34 2.48 13.34
N LEU A 253 -1.77 1.24 13.52
CA LEU A 253 -0.95 0.18 14.11
C LEU A 253 0.24 -0.17 13.21
N GLY A 254 0.04 -0.18 11.90
CA GLY A 254 1.10 -0.41 10.92
C GLY A 254 2.20 0.65 10.99
N SER A 255 1.83 1.94 11.02
CA SER A 255 2.79 3.04 11.17
C SER A 255 3.50 3.03 12.53
N LEU A 256 2.80 2.65 13.61
CA LEU A 256 3.43 2.46 14.92
C LEU A 256 4.42 1.29 14.94
N LEU A 257 4.08 0.18 14.28
CA LEU A 257 4.94 -0.99 14.17
C LEU A 257 6.17 -0.68 13.31
N ASP A 258 5.98 0.02 12.19
CA ASP A 258 7.08 0.53 11.35
C ASP A 258 8.00 1.42 12.17
N SER A 259 7.44 2.38 12.92
CA SER A 259 8.21 3.26 13.80
C SER A 259 8.93 2.50 14.93
N LEU A 260 8.35 1.44 15.49
CA LEU A 260 8.99 0.60 16.50
C LEU A 260 10.17 -0.17 15.90
N LEU A 261 9.94 -0.83 14.76
CA LEU A 261 10.98 -1.55 14.04
C LEU A 261 12.09 -0.60 13.59
N GLY A 262 11.75 0.61 13.14
CA GLY A 262 12.71 1.62 12.75
C GLY A 262 13.57 2.13 13.90
N ALA A 263 12.98 2.39 15.07
CA ALA A 263 13.73 2.80 16.26
C ALA A 263 14.76 1.75 16.73
N VAL A 264 14.50 0.47 16.46
CA VAL A 264 15.34 -0.65 16.92
C VAL A 264 16.31 -1.13 15.83
N MET A 265 15.85 -1.24 14.59
CA MET A 265 16.52 -1.95 13.49
C MET A 265 17.02 -1.04 12.37
N GLN A 266 16.74 0.27 12.40
CA GLN A 266 17.30 1.25 11.45
C GLN A 266 18.21 2.24 12.17
N TYR A 267 19.42 2.42 11.65
CA TYR A 267 20.34 3.41 12.18
C TYR A 267 19.82 4.84 11.96
N SER A 268 19.85 5.67 13.01
CA SER A 268 19.67 7.12 12.91
C SER A 268 20.79 7.84 13.62
N GLY A 269 21.47 8.75 12.92
CA GLY A 269 22.49 9.63 13.46
C GLY A 269 22.24 11.09 13.09
N TYR A 270 22.65 12.03 13.93
CA TYR A 270 22.56 13.46 13.68
C TYR A 270 23.89 14.01 13.18
N ASP A 271 23.90 14.57 11.98
CA ASP A 271 25.06 15.27 11.42
C ASP A 271 24.99 16.76 11.78
N GLU A 272 25.87 17.22 12.66
CA GLU A 272 25.93 18.62 13.09
C GLU A 272 26.32 19.58 11.96
N SER A 273 27.02 19.10 10.93
CA SER A 273 27.48 19.94 9.82
C SER A 273 26.35 20.28 8.84
N THR A 274 25.41 19.36 8.64
CA THR A 274 24.25 19.55 7.76
C THR A 274 22.98 19.90 8.53
N GLY A 275 22.96 19.69 9.85
CA GLY A 275 21.79 19.90 10.71
C GLY A 275 20.66 18.90 10.43
N LYS A 276 21.00 17.71 9.92
CA LYS A 276 20.04 16.70 9.47
C LYS A 276 20.29 15.36 10.14
N VAL A 277 19.23 14.56 10.21
CA VAL A 277 19.35 13.14 10.54
C VAL A 277 19.78 12.38 9.29
N VAL A 278 20.73 11.46 9.46
CA VAL A 278 21.31 10.60 8.42
C VAL A 278 21.23 9.13 8.84
N ASN A 279 21.27 8.24 7.85
CA ASN A 279 21.16 6.79 8.00
C ASN A 279 22.51 6.05 7.92
N PHE A 280 23.64 6.76 7.95
CA PHE A 280 24.98 6.17 7.87
C PHE A 280 25.87 6.59 9.05
N GLU A 281 26.83 5.72 9.35
CA GLU A 281 27.85 5.97 10.36
C GLU A 281 28.98 6.82 9.78
N SER A 282 29.40 7.85 10.53
CA SER A 282 30.54 8.71 10.18
C SER A 282 31.09 9.35 11.45
N PRO A 283 32.40 9.66 11.53
CA PRO A 283 33.01 10.29 12.72
C PRO A 283 32.38 11.62 13.12
N LYS A 284 31.68 12.28 12.20
CA LYS A 284 31.00 13.57 12.42
C LYS A 284 29.53 13.44 12.78
N VAL A 285 29.01 12.21 12.83
CA VAL A 285 27.59 11.90 13.05
C VAL A 285 27.42 11.40 14.48
N LYS A 286 26.57 12.07 15.25
CA LYS A 286 26.21 11.65 16.60
C LYS A 286 25.08 10.63 16.54
N TRP A 287 25.32 9.42 17.03
CA TRP A 287 24.28 8.38 17.09
C TRP A 287 23.07 8.82 17.91
N ILE A 288 21.86 8.49 17.43
CA ILE A 288 20.58 8.76 18.11
C ILE A 288 19.95 7.43 18.56
N CYS A 289 19.67 6.53 17.62
CA CYS A 289 18.99 5.26 17.89
C CYS A 289 19.23 4.21 16.80
N GLY A 290 18.79 2.99 17.12
CA GLY A 290 18.78 1.85 16.21
C GLY A 290 20.15 1.31 15.83
N LYS A 291 20.13 0.28 14.98
CA LYS A 291 21.30 -0.42 14.43
C LYS A 291 21.14 -0.53 12.91
N PRO A 292 22.21 -0.63 12.12
CA PRO A 292 22.11 -0.78 10.67
C PRO A 292 21.75 -2.22 10.27
N ILE A 293 20.61 -2.74 10.74
CA ILE A 293 20.15 -4.12 10.46
C ILE A 293 19.24 -4.13 9.24
N LEU A 294 18.28 -3.19 9.19
CA LEU A 294 17.33 -3.03 8.10
C LEU A 294 17.40 -1.61 7.54
N ASP A 295 17.03 -1.48 6.27
CA ASP A 295 16.75 -0.21 5.62
C ASP A 295 15.24 0.10 5.68
N ASN A 296 14.83 1.25 5.15
CA ASN A 296 13.43 1.67 5.13
C ASN A 296 12.52 0.71 4.34
N ASN A 297 13.06 0.05 3.33
CA ASN A 297 12.28 -0.89 2.52
C ASN A 297 12.02 -2.17 3.31
N GLY A 298 13.03 -2.68 4.02
CA GLY A 298 12.90 -3.85 4.88
C GLY A 298 11.90 -3.64 6.01
N VAL A 299 11.96 -2.50 6.71
CA VAL A 299 11.00 -2.19 7.79
C VAL A 299 9.57 -2.15 7.27
N ASN A 300 9.31 -1.45 6.15
CA ASN A 300 7.99 -1.41 5.51
C ASN A 300 7.48 -2.81 5.11
N LEU A 301 8.37 -3.67 4.61
CA LEU A 301 8.02 -5.04 4.27
C LEU A 301 7.63 -5.85 5.52
N PHE A 302 8.43 -5.81 6.58
CA PHE A 302 8.13 -6.56 7.81
C PHE A 302 6.90 -6.03 8.54
N SER A 303 6.71 -4.71 8.61
CA SER A 303 5.53 -4.10 9.22
C SER A 303 4.26 -4.50 8.48
N SER A 304 4.27 -4.46 7.14
CA SER A 304 3.13 -4.90 6.32
C SER A 304 2.83 -6.40 6.43
N ILE A 305 3.85 -7.27 6.48
CA ILE A 305 3.67 -8.71 6.72
C ILE A 305 2.99 -8.96 8.07
N LEU A 306 3.50 -8.34 9.14
CA LEU A 306 2.98 -8.55 10.49
C LEU A 306 1.52 -8.06 10.62
N ILE A 307 1.19 -6.90 10.05
CA ILE A 307 -0.19 -6.41 10.02
C ILE A 307 -1.09 -7.35 9.22
N ALA A 308 -0.63 -7.80 8.04
CA ALA A 308 -1.39 -8.71 7.19
C ALA A 308 -1.68 -10.06 7.88
N LEU A 309 -0.74 -10.59 8.66
CA LEU A 309 -0.91 -11.88 9.35
C LEU A 309 -1.75 -11.78 10.62
N ILE A 310 -1.57 -10.73 11.43
CA ILE A 310 -2.12 -10.67 12.79
C ILE A 310 -3.50 -10.02 12.81
N LEU A 311 -3.66 -8.88 12.14
CA LEU A 311 -4.83 -8.03 12.32
C LEU A 311 -6.14 -8.64 11.80
N PRO A 312 -6.17 -9.41 10.70
CA PRO A 312 -7.39 -10.12 10.28
C PRO A 312 -7.88 -11.13 11.31
N GLY A 313 -6.97 -11.79 12.04
CA GLY A 313 -7.33 -12.71 13.12
C GLY A 313 -8.00 -12.01 14.30
N VAL A 314 -7.53 -10.80 14.64
CA VAL A 314 -8.20 -9.93 15.64
C VAL A 314 -9.55 -9.46 15.12
N ALA A 315 -9.61 -9.04 13.85
CA ALA A 315 -10.82 -8.55 13.21
C ALA A 315 -11.92 -9.61 13.17
N TRP A 316 -11.55 -10.88 12.91
CA TRP A 316 -12.49 -12.00 12.94
C TRP A 316 -13.24 -12.11 14.28
N GLY A 317 -12.55 -11.96 15.41
CA GLY A 317 -13.16 -12.05 16.74
C GLY A 317 -14.16 -10.94 17.08
N VAL A 318 -14.15 -9.83 16.33
CA VAL A 318 -15.01 -8.66 16.56
C VAL A 318 -15.86 -8.30 15.34
N TRP A 319 -15.77 -9.07 14.24
CA TRP A 319 -16.50 -8.77 13.01
C TRP A 319 -18.00 -8.96 13.26
N PRO A 320 -18.85 -8.02 12.82
CA PRO A 320 -20.29 -8.18 13.00
C PRO A 320 -20.76 -9.42 12.25
N VAL A 321 -21.60 -10.19 12.94
CA VAL A 321 -22.35 -11.31 12.36
C VAL A 321 -23.72 -10.79 11.95
N ARG A 322 -24.31 -11.39 10.92
CA ARG A 322 -25.66 -11.07 10.48
C ARG A 322 -26.72 -11.71 11.38
#